data_AF-A0A5E6URN6-F1
#
_entry.id   AF-A0A5E6URN6-F1
#
_cell.length_a   1.000
_cell.length_b   1.000
_cell.length_c   1.000
_cell.angle_alpha   90.00
_cell.angle_beta   90.00
_cell.angle_gamma   90.00
#
_symmetry.space_group_name_H-M   'P 1'
#
loop_
_entity.id
_entity.type
_entity.pdbx_description
1 polymer ?
#
loop_
_entity_poly.entity_id
_entity_poly.type
_entity_poly.pdbx_seq_one_letter_code
_entity_poly.pdbx_strand_id
1 'polypeptide(L)'
;MKYLILAGVLALLAILNVGYYEEHSEHETYTIFFVKKTPTSRVKFFNIHANDGDYRRIETLSDKRRQKIKDYCKYRLGIETEVKTQADIVRCAK
;
A
#
# COMPACT_ATOMS: atom_id res chain seq x y z
N MET A 1 5.43 -34.93 2.32
CA MET A 1 4.29 -34.18 2.89
C MET A 1 4.72 -33.05 3.84
N LYS A 2 5.56 -33.30 4.86
CA LYS A 2 6.04 -32.25 5.81
C LYS A 2 6.61 -30.99 5.14
N TYR A 3 7.41 -31.15 4.09
CA TYR A 3 8.01 -30.00 3.37
C TYR A 3 6.98 -29.19 2.58
N LEU A 4 5.91 -29.83 2.06
CA LEU A 4 4.84 -29.14 1.36
C LEU A 4 4.00 -28.30 2.32
N ILE A 5 3.74 -28.83 3.53
CA ILE A 5 3.06 -28.08 4.59
C ILE A 5 3.91 -26.88 5.00
N LEU A 6 5.21 -27.07 5.21
CA LEU A 6 6.12 -25.99 5.56
C LEU A 6 6.16 -24.90 4.47
N ALA A 7 6.26 -25.29 3.20
CA ALA A 7 6.23 -24.36 2.08
C ALA A 7 4.90 -23.57 2.02
N GLY A 8 3.77 -24.24 2.25
CA GLY A 8 2.46 -23.59 2.30
C GLY A 8 2.35 -22.56 3.44
N VAL A 9 2.86 -22.90 4.62
CA VAL A 9 2.90 -21.97 5.77
C VAL A 9 3.78 -20.76 5.46
N LEU A 10 4.98 -20.96 4.90
CA LEU A 10 5.87 -19.87 4.52
C LEU A 10 5.26 -18.97 3.44
N ALA A 11 4.61 -19.55 2.43
CA ALA A 11 3.92 -18.80 1.40
C ALA A 11 2.76 -17.98 1.98
N LEU A 12 1.96 -18.56 2.89
CA LEU A 12 0.88 -17.85 3.57
C LEU A 12 1.42 -16.70 4.43
N LEU A 13 2.51 -16.93 5.17
CA LEU A 13 3.17 -15.88 5.96
C LEU A 13 3.68 -14.75 5.06
N ALA A 14 4.29 -15.07 3.92
CA ALA A 14 4.73 -14.08 2.95
C ALA A 14 3.55 -13.28 2.38
N ILE A 15 2.46 -13.94 1.96
CA ILE A 15 1.26 -13.29 1.44
C ILE A 15 0.65 -12.36 2.48
N LEU A 16 0.59 -12.77 3.75
CA LEU A 16 -0.04 -11.98 4.82
C LEU A 16 0.80 -10.78 5.25
N ASN A 17 2.13 -10.87 5.16
CA ASN A 17 3.05 -9.90 5.76
C ASN A 17 3.87 -9.09 4.76
N VAL A 18 3.94 -9.49 3.50
CA VAL A 18 4.67 -8.75 2.46
C VAL A 18 3.69 -8.14 1.46
N GLY A 19 3.89 -6.85 1.16
CA GLY A 19 3.19 -6.13 0.11
C GLY A 19 4.16 -5.47 -0.85
N TYR A 20 3.66 -4.97 -1.96
CA TYR A 20 4.44 -4.15 -2.89
C TYR A 20 3.59 -3.06 -3.53
N TYR A 21 4.24 -2.05 -4.08
CA TYR A 21 3.65 -1.11 -5.04
C TYR A 21 4.60 -0.89 -6.22
N GLU A 22 4.07 -0.32 -7.29
CA GLU A 22 4.86 0.10 -8.45
C GLU A 22 5.20 1.59 -8.33
N GLU A 23 6.45 1.91 -8.63
CA GLU A 23 6.95 3.27 -8.77
C GLU A 23 7.32 3.46 -10.23
N HIS A 24 6.68 4.44 -10.86
CA HIS A 24 6.88 4.72 -12.28
C HIS A 24 7.79 5.94 -12.39
N SER A 25 8.96 5.74 -12.98
CA SER A 25 9.85 6.81 -13.44
C SER A 25 9.61 7.06 -14.94
N GLU A 26 10.25 8.09 -15.51
CA GLU A 26 10.07 8.46 -16.92
C GLU A 26 10.36 7.31 -17.90
N HIS A 27 11.22 6.36 -17.51
CA HIS A 27 11.70 5.31 -18.40
C HIS A 27 11.53 3.89 -17.84
N GLU A 28 11.30 3.75 -16.53
CA GLU A 28 11.26 2.43 -15.87
C GLU A 28 10.17 2.34 -14.81
N THR A 29 9.68 1.12 -14.59
CA THR A 29 8.78 0.80 -13.48
C THR A 29 9.50 -0.10 -12.48
N TYR A 30 9.60 0.36 -11.23
CA TYR A 30 10.21 -0.38 -10.13
C TYR A 30 9.15 -0.99 -9.23
N THR A 31 9.36 -2.24 -8.82
CA THR A 31 8.53 -2.89 -7.80
C THR A 31 9.16 -2.71 -6.43
N ILE A 32 8.49 -1.97 -5.55
CA ILE A 32 8.97 -1.71 -4.20
C ILE A 32 8.24 -2.59 -3.20
N PHE A 33 8.95 -3.56 -2.62
CA PHE A 33 8.43 -4.44 -1.59
C PHE A 33 8.51 -3.81 -0.19
N PHE A 34 7.62 -4.24 0.70
CA PHE A 34 7.63 -3.85 2.10
C PHE A 34 6.98 -4.88 3.02
N VAL A 35 7.37 -4.83 4.29
CA VAL A 35 6.69 -5.55 5.37
C VAL A 35 5.48 -4.74 5.82
N LYS A 36 4.30 -5.36 5.77
CA LYS A 36 3.05 -4.77 6.21
C LYS A 36 3.06 -4.57 7.73
N LYS A 37 2.49 -3.46 8.19
CA LYS A 37 2.31 -3.17 9.62
C LYS A 37 1.17 -3.95 10.26
N THR A 38 0.24 -4.46 9.46
CA THR A 38 -0.85 -5.33 9.90
C THR A 38 -1.10 -6.41 8.85
N PRO A 39 -1.36 -7.68 9.25
CA PRO A 39 -1.58 -8.76 8.28
C PRO A 39 -2.79 -8.51 7.37
N THR A 40 -2.64 -8.81 6.08
CA THR A 40 -3.75 -8.83 5.10
C THR A 40 -3.37 -9.67 3.88
N SER A 41 -4.34 -10.31 3.24
CA SER A 41 -4.12 -11.07 2.00
C SER A 41 -3.86 -10.17 0.78
N ARG A 42 -4.08 -8.85 0.89
CA ARG A 42 -3.78 -7.90 -0.19
C ARG A 42 -2.27 -7.81 -0.42
N VAL A 43 -1.80 -8.06 -1.64
CA VAL A 43 -0.36 -8.03 -1.97
C VAL A 43 0.07 -6.74 -2.69
N LYS A 44 -0.77 -6.18 -3.57
CA LYS A 44 -0.47 -4.94 -4.32
C LYS A 44 -1.16 -3.73 -3.69
N PHE A 45 -0.41 -2.65 -3.52
CA PHE A 45 -0.84 -1.39 -2.92
C PHE A 45 -0.66 -0.23 -3.89
N PHE A 46 -1.42 0.83 -3.65
CA PHE A 46 -1.32 2.06 -4.42
C PHE A 46 -0.14 2.89 -3.95
N ASN A 47 0.75 3.29 -4.85
CA ASN A 47 1.80 4.25 -4.52
C ASN A 47 1.22 5.67 -4.53
N ILE A 48 1.12 6.28 -3.35
CA ILE A 48 0.64 7.66 -3.20
C ILE A 48 1.63 8.71 -3.75
N HIS A 49 2.89 8.29 -3.98
CA HIS A 49 3.94 9.15 -4.52
C HIS A 49 3.96 9.18 -6.05
N ALA A 50 3.33 8.20 -6.72
CA ALA A 50 3.31 8.11 -8.18
C ALA A 50 2.40 9.18 -8.84
N ASN A 51 2.86 9.78 -9.95
CA ASN A 51 2.18 10.94 -10.58
C ASN A 51 2.76 12.27 -10.06
N ASP A 52 2.61 13.43 -10.71
CA ASP A 52 2.75 14.78 -10.11
C ASP A 52 1.44 15.60 -10.26
N GLY A 53 0.93 16.18 -9.17
CA GLY A 53 0.06 17.37 -9.24
C GLY A 53 -1.32 17.31 -8.57
N ASP A 54 -2.19 16.36 -8.93
CA ASP A 54 -3.65 16.54 -8.65
C ASP A 54 -4.32 15.42 -7.85
N TYR A 55 -3.68 14.26 -7.75
CA TYR A 55 -4.25 13.08 -7.10
C TYR A 55 -4.07 13.05 -5.57
N ARG A 56 -3.45 14.10 -5.01
CA ARG A 56 -3.31 14.27 -3.56
C ARG A 56 -4.26 15.31 -3.00
N ARG A 57 -5.05 16.00 -3.83
CA ARG A 57 -6.02 16.99 -3.37
C ARG A 57 -7.25 16.29 -2.83
N ILE A 58 -7.60 16.58 -1.58
CA ILE A 58 -8.73 15.93 -0.90
C ILE A 58 -10.05 16.09 -1.66
N GLU A 59 -10.22 17.19 -2.40
CA GLU A 59 -11.42 17.51 -3.17
C GLU A 59 -11.56 16.65 -4.44
N THR A 60 -10.46 16.12 -4.97
CA THR A 60 -10.43 15.35 -6.23
C THR A 60 -10.50 13.84 -6.01
N LEU A 61 -10.48 13.39 -4.73
CA LEU A 61 -10.48 11.97 -4.39
C LEU A 61 -11.88 11.35 -4.43
N SER A 62 -12.06 10.40 -5.34
CA SER A 62 -13.16 9.43 -5.26
C SER A 62 -13.01 8.51 -4.05
N ASP A 63 -14.11 7.90 -3.61
CA ASP A 63 -14.12 6.98 -2.46
C ASP A 63 -13.17 5.80 -2.65
N LYS A 64 -13.09 5.26 -3.87
CA LYS A 64 -12.14 4.20 -4.23
C LYS A 64 -10.70 4.65 -4.01
N ARG A 65 -10.38 5.92 -4.32
CA ARG A 65 -9.03 6.47 -4.13
C ARG A 65 -8.74 6.77 -2.67
N ARG A 66 -9.72 7.28 -1.92
CA ARG A 66 -9.64 7.42 -0.46
C ARG A 66 -9.30 6.08 0.18
N GLN A 67 -10.01 5.00 -0.20
CA GLN A 67 -9.74 3.67 0.35
C GLN A 67 -8.33 3.17 0.01
N LYS A 68 -7.83 3.42 -1.22
CA LYS A 68 -6.45 3.07 -1.58
C LYS A 68 -5.41 3.80 -0.71
N ILE A 69 -5.64 5.07 -0.40
CA ILE A 69 -4.77 5.86 0.49
C ILE A 69 -4.86 5.32 1.92
N LYS A 70 -6.07 5.01 2.43
CA LYS A 70 -6.25 4.35 3.73
C LYS A 70 -5.48 3.04 3.82
N ASP A 71 -5.61 2.19 2.81
CA ASP A 71 -4.91 0.92 2.73
C ASP A 71 -3.39 1.14 2.72
N TYR A 72 -2.88 2.06 1.90
CA TYR A 72 -1.44 2.39 1.92
C TYR A 72 -1.00 2.85 3.32
N CYS A 73 -1.68 3.83 3.90
CA CYS A 73 -1.32 4.39 5.21
C CYS A 73 -1.32 3.34 6.32
N LYS A 74 -2.37 2.51 6.38
CA LYS A 74 -2.51 1.44 7.36
C LYS A 74 -1.45 0.36 7.17
N TYR A 75 -1.35 -0.19 5.97
CA TYR A 75 -0.53 -1.39 5.76
C TYR A 75 0.95 -1.08 5.53
N ARG A 76 1.31 0.04 4.89
CA ARG A 76 2.71 0.44 4.69
C ARG A 76 3.28 1.17 5.92
N LEU A 77 2.52 2.11 6.47
CA LEU A 77 3.02 3.03 7.50
C LEU A 77 2.50 2.74 8.91
N GLY A 78 1.42 1.95 9.06
CA GLY A 78 0.83 1.64 10.36
C GLY A 78 -0.04 2.79 10.90
N ILE A 79 -0.47 3.69 10.02
CA ILE A 79 -1.25 4.87 10.38
C ILE A 79 -2.70 4.64 9.94
N GLU A 80 -3.61 4.63 10.92
CA GLU A 80 -5.05 4.65 10.67
C GLU A 80 -5.49 6.08 10.34
N THR A 81 -6.31 6.24 9.30
CA THR A 81 -6.78 7.55 8.84
C THR A 81 -8.12 7.44 8.16
N GLU A 82 -8.94 8.48 8.26
CA GLU A 82 -10.21 8.56 7.56
C GLU A 82 -10.11 9.23 6.20
N VAL A 83 -8.97 9.85 5.86
CA VAL A 83 -8.73 10.59 4.60
C VAL A 83 -9.88 11.56 4.36
N LYS A 84 -10.12 12.45 5.33
CA LYS A 84 -11.18 13.48 5.28
C LYS A 84 -10.61 14.87 4.98
N THR A 85 -9.34 15.10 5.31
CA THR A 85 -8.66 16.37 5.14
C THR A 85 -7.38 16.21 4.31
N GLN A 86 -6.87 17.33 3.81
CA GLN A 86 -5.56 17.33 3.12
C GLN A 86 -4.43 16.86 4.06
N ALA A 87 -4.49 17.24 5.34
CA ALA A 87 -3.51 16.83 6.35
C ALA A 87 -3.47 15.30 6.54
N ASP A 88 -4.61 14.62 6.41
CA ASP A 88 -4.68 13.16 6.48
C ASP A 88 -3.89 12.51 5.33
N ILE A 89 -3.95 13.08 4.13
CA ILE A 89 -3.22 12.59 2.96
C ILE A 89 -1.72 12.83 3.14
N VAL A 90 -1.34 14.03 3.58
CA VAL A 90 0.07 14.42 3.79
C VAL A 90 0.74 13.52 4.83
N ARG A 91 0.02 13.16 5.89
CA ARG A 91 0.54 12.23 6.92
C ARG A 91 0.89 10.86 6.33
N CYS A 92 0.16 10.43 5.32
CA CYS A 92 0.40 9.17 4.65
C CYS A 92 1.53 9.23 3.63
N ALA A 93 1.99 10.42 3.21
CA ALA A 93 3.07 10.65 2.24
C ALA A 93 4.47 10.71 2.87
N LYS A 94 4.70 9.91 3.92
CA LYS A 94 6.00 9.77 4.58
C LYS A 94 6.82 8.64 4.01
#